data_AF-A0A2D9LT49-F1
#
_entry.id   AF-A0A2D9LT49-F1
#
_cell.length_a   1.000
_cell.length_b   1.000
_cell.length_c   1.000
_cell.angle_alpha   90.00
_cell.angle_beta   90.00
_cell.angle_gamma   90.00
#
_symmetry.space_group_name_H-M   'P 1'
#
loop_
_entity.id
_entity.type
_entity.pdbx_description
1 polymer ?
#
loop_
_entity_poly.entity_id
_entity_poly.type
_entity_poly.pdbx_seq_one_letter_code
_entity_poly.pdbx_strand_id
1 'polypeptide(L)'
;MEFPWTNVALLAVIDVEYIIGLLGLITGDSDLAIRIQIHRLAGYGIPAILGWKAFNITSSLGGRRKIGPRLASLTLNGTLFGVLMLGFV
;
A
#
# COMPACT_ATOMS: atom_id res chain seq x y z
N MET A 1 11.19 13.71 4.68
CA MET A 1 10.87 12.27 4.81
C MET A 1 12.12 11.56 4.32
N GLU A 2 12.72 10.71 5.14
CA GLU A 2 14.04 10.12 4.85
C GLU A 2 14.04 9.25 3.59
N PHE A 3 12.87 8.77 3.14
CA PHE A 3 12.73 7.89 1.99
C PHE A 3 11.53 8.30 1.10
N PRO A 4 11.68 9.30 0.21
CA PRO A 4 10.59 9.73 -0.68
C PRO A 4 10.20 8.65 -1.70
N TRP A 5 11.14 7.76 -2.05
CA TRP A 5 10.92 6.65 -2.97
C TRP A 5 9.88 5.64 -2.46
N THR A 6 9.63 5.55 -1.16
CA THR A 6 8.64 4.63 -0.58
C THR A 6 7.22 4.99 -1.01
N ASN A 7 6.90 6.29 -1.14
CA ASN A 7 5.58 6.71 -1.63
C ASN A 7 5.43 6.39 -3.13
N VAL A 8 6.52 6.53 -3.90
CA VAL A 8 6.54 6.18 -5.34
C VAL A 8 6.39 4.67 -5.53
N ALA A 9 7.05 3.86 -4.71
CA ALA A 9 6.91 2.41 -4.72
C ALA A 9 5.50 1.97 -4.33
N LEU A 10 4.89 2.59 -3.32
CA LEU A 10 3.51 2.30 -2.92
C LEU A 10 2.52 2.62 -4.05
N LEU A 11 2.68 3.79 -4.69
CA LEU A 11 1.86 4.20 -5.84
C LEU A 11 2.03 3.22 -7.01
N ALA A 12 3.26 2.84 -7.35
CA ALA A 12 3.52 1.90 -8.44
C ALA A 12 2.86 0.54 -8.20
N VAL A 13 2.90 0.03 -6.96
CA VAL A 13 2.25 -1.26 -6.62
C VAL A 13 0.72 -1.14 -6.70
N ILE A 14 0.15 -0.03 -6.24
CA ILE A 14 -1.30 0.23 -6.33
C ILE A 14 -1.75 0.37 -7.79
N ASP A 15 -0.98 1.05 -8.64
CA ASP A 15 -1.28 1.20 -10.07
C ASP A 15 -1.25 -0.14 -10.81
N VAL A 16 -0.28 -1.00 -10.47
CA VAL A 16 -0.19 -2.36 -11.04
C VAL A 16 -1.41 -3.20 -10.65
N GLU A 17 -1.84 -3.18 -9.39
CA GLU A 17 -3.07 -3.83 -8.93
C GLU A 17 -4.30 -3.34 -9.70
N TYR A 18 -4.43 -2.02 -9.83
CA TYR A 18 -5.56 -1.40 -10.52
C TYR A 18 -5.61 -1.79 -12.01
N ILE A 19 -4.48 -1.71 -12.71
CA ILE A 19 -4.39 -2.03 -14.14
C ILE A 19 -4.71 -3.51 -14.38
N ILE A 20 -4.19 -4.41 -13.55
CA ILE A 20 -4.41 -5.86 -13.70
C ILE A 20 -5.85 -6.24 -13.39
N GLY A 21 -6.45 -5.65 -12.35
CA GLY A 21 -7.86 -5.81 -12.01
C GLY A 21 -8.78 -5.29 -13.12
N LEU A 22 -8.50 -4.09 -13.63
CA LEU A 22 -9.28 -3.48 -14.72
C LEU A 22 -9.17 -4.27 -16.03
N LEU A 23 -7.94 -4.68 -16.41
CA LEU A 23 -7.74 -5.53 -17.57
C LEU A 23 -8.50 -6.85 -17.43
N GLY A 24 -8.55 -7.43 -16.23
CA GLY A 24 -9.29 -8.69 -16.00
C GLY A 24 -10.78 -8.53 -16.14
N LEU A 25 -11.30 -7.39 -15.69
CA LEU A 25 -12.71 -7.05 -15.85
C LEU A 25 -13.07 -6.83 -17.33
N ILE A 26 -12.21 -6.15 -18.10
CA ILE A 26 -12.48 -5.80 -19.50
C ILE A 26 -12.28 -6.98 -20.44
N THR A 27 -11.19 -7.74 -20.28
CA THR A 27 -10.85 -8.79 -21.25
C THR A 27 -11.63 -10.08 -21.04
N GLY A 28 -12.35 -10.23 -19.91
CA GLY A 28 -13.10 -11.45 -19.56
C GLY A 28 -12.20 -12.70 -19.51
N ASP A 29 -10.90 -12.47 -19.41
CA ASP A 29 -9.85 -13.43 -19.71
C ASP A 29 -9.62 -14.32 -18.49
N SER A 30 -9.78 -15.62 -18.72
CA SER A 30 -9.93 -16.65 -17.68
C SER A 30 -8.62 -17.18 -17.12
N ASP A 31 -7.48 -16.54 -17.44
CA ASP A 31 -6.19 -16.83 -16.79
C ASP A 31 -6.14 -16.28 -15.35
N LEU A 32 -7.12 -16.77 -14.59
CA LEU A 32 -7.41 -16.49 -13.21
C LEU A 32 -6.19 -16.82 -12.33
N ALA A 33 -5.38 -17.80 -12.74
CA ALA A 33 -4.19 -18.22 -12.00
C ALA A 33 -3.11 -17.12 -11.94
N ILE A 34 -2.76 -16.52 -13.08
CA ILE A 34 -1.78 -15.43 -13.14
C ILE A 34 -2.32 -14.19 -12.42
N ARG A 35 -3.60 -13.87 -12.63
CA ARG A 35 -4.24 -12.71 -11.97
C ARG A 35 -4.30 -12.88 -10.46
N ILE A 36 -4.68 -14.06 -9.94
CA ILE A 36 -4.67 -14.36 -8.51
C ILE A 36 -3.26 -14.30 -7.95
N GLN A 37 -2.23 -14.78 -8.68
CA GLN A 37 -0.85 -14.72 -8.21
C GLN A 37 -0.34 -13.28 -8.10
N ILE A 38 -0.58 -12.45 -9.13
CA ILE A 38 -0.15 -11.05 -9.09
C ILE A 38 -0.95 -10.28 -8.03
N HIS A 39 -2.26 -10.54 -7.93
CA HIS A 39 -3.11 -9.94 -6.90
C HIS A 39 -2.67 -10.34 -5.49
N ARG A 40 -2.31 -11.61 -5.25
CA ARG A 40 -1.74 -12.04 -3.98
C ARG A 40 -0.39 -11.38 -3.70
N LEU A 41 0.49 -11.31 -4.70
CA LEU A 41 1.82 -10.72 -4.54
C LEU A 41 1.73 -9.23 -4.16
N ALA A 42 0.91 -8.47 -4.88
CA ALA A 42 0.69 -7.06 -4.59
C ALA A 42 -0.10 -6.86 -3.29
N GLY A 43 -1.11 -7.70 -3.05
CA GLY A 43 -1.90 -7.73 -1.83
C GLY A 43 -1.08 -8.02 -0.56
N TYR A 44 0.03 -8.77 -0.63
CA TYR A 44 0.99 -8.91 0.48
C TYR A 44 2.05 -7.80 0.50
N GLY A 45 2.44 -7.29 -0.68
CA GLY A 45 3.42 -6.22 -0.82
C GLY A 45 2.95 -4.89 -0.23
N ILE A 46 1.69 -4.51 -0.42
CA ILE A 46 1.15 -3.24 0.06
C ILE A 46 1.15 -3.17 1.60
N PRO A 47 0.63 -4.17 2.35
CA PRO A 47 0.72 -4.22 3.81
C PRO A 47 2.16 -4.16 4.33
N ALA A 48 3.10 -4.84 3.67
CA ALA A 48 4.51 -4.84 4.07
C ALA A 48 5.13 -3.43 3.96
N ILE A 49 4.85 -2.70 2.88
CA ILE A 49 5.33 -1.32 2.69
C ILE A 49 4.64 -0.37 3.67
N LEU A 50 3.33 -0.53 3.93
CA LEU A 50 2.60 0.25 4.93
C LEU A 50 3.17 0.02 6.34
N GLY A 51 3.46 -1.23 6.70
CA GLY A 51 4.10 -1.58 7.98
C GLY A 51 5.49 -0.96 8.13
N TRP A 52 6.31 -1.05 7.09
CA TRP A 52 7.62 -0.39 7.04
C TRP A 52 7.53 1.13 7.19
N LYS A 53 6.56 1.76 6.52
CA LYS A 53 6.32 3.21 6.63
C LYS A 53 5.85 3.61 8.03
N ALA A 54 4.98 2.82 8.65
CA ALA A 54 4.55 3.04 10.04
C ALA A 54 5.75 2.98 11.00
N PHE A 55 6.61 1.96 10.87
CA PHE A 55 7.81 1.79 11.69
C PHE A 55 8.78 2.97 11.55
N ASN A 56 8.99 3.49 10.34
CA ASN A 56 9.83 4.67 10.12
C ASN A 56 9.23 5.95 10.73
N ILE A 57 7.90 6.09 10.69
CA ILE A 57 7.22 7.24 11.31
C ILE A 57 7.33 7.16 12.84
N THR A 58 7.07 5.99 13.45
CA THR A 58 7.11 5.77 14.90
C THR A 58 8.52 5.84 15.48
N SER A 59 9.52 5.25 14.83
CA SER A 59 10.92 5.39 15.24
C SER A 59 11.41 6.84 15.18
N SER A 60 10.89 7.64 14.23
CA SER A 60 11.28 9.05 14.11
C SER A 60 10.54 10.00 15.07
N LEU A 61 9.45 9.56 15.72
CA LEU A 61 8.58 10.38 16.60
C LEU A 61 9.26 10.88 17.89
N GLY A 62 10.43 10.34 18.26
CA GLY A 62 11.25 10.86 19.38
C GLY A 62 11.75 12.30 19.20
N GLY A 63 11.78 12.81 17.97
CA GLY A 63 12.13 14.21 17.66
C GLY A 63 10.92 15.14 17.71
N ARG A 64 10.82 15.95 18.78
CA ARG A 64 9.72 16.88 19.13
C ARG A 64 9.25 17.87 18.04
N ARG A 65 9.96 18.00 16.91
CA ARG A 65 9.79 19.11 15.94
C ARG A 65 8.80 18.85 14.79
N LYS A 66 8.25 17.63 14.62
CA LYS A 66 7.36 17.30 13.47
C LYS A 66 6.20 16.33 13.80
N ILE A 67 5.65 16.39 15.01
CA ILE A 67 4.63 15.43 15.49
C ILE A 67 3.32 15.51 14.67
N GLY A 68 2.81 16.70 14.37
CA GLY A 68 1.54 16.88 13.64
C GLY A 68 1.51 16.21 12.26
N PRO A 69 2.44 16.54 11.33
CA PRO A 69 2.49 15.90 10.01
C PRO A 69 2.73 14.38 10.07
N ARG A 70 3.41 13.90 11.12
CA ARG A 70 3.68 12.47 11.32
C ARG A 70 2.44 11.71 11.78
N LEU A 71 1.65 12.29 12.68
CA LEU A 71 0.36 11.73 13.09
C LEU A 71 -0.60 11.65 11.91
N ALA A 72 -0.72 12.72 11.11
CA ALA A 72 -1.54 12.71 9.89
C ALA A 72 -1.09 11.61 8.92
N SER A 73 0.23 11.46 8.71
CA SER A 73 0.76 10.39 7.86
C SER A 73 0.50 8.99 8.44
N LEU A 74 0.48 8.82 9.76
CA LEU A 74 0.20 7.54 10.42
C LEU A 74 -1.29 7.20 10.32
N THR A 75 -2.17 8.17 10.52
CA THR A 75 -3.62 8.04 10.31
C THR A 75 -3.90 7.63 8.87
N LEU A 76 -3.32 8.31 7.88
CA LEU A 76 -3.51 7.99 6.47
C LEU A 76 -3.02 6.57 6.13
N ASN A 77 -1.89 6.16 6.73
CA ASN A 77 -1.34 4.81 6.60
C ASN A 77 -2.27 3.76 7.21
N GLY A 78 -2.85 4.05 8.38
CA GLY A 78 -3.84 3.20 9.03
C GLY A 78 -5.15 3.09 8.25
N THR A 79 -5.65 4.19 7.69
CA THR A 79 -6.85 4.19 6.84
C THR A 79 -6.64 3.36 5.58
N LEU A 80 -5.50 3.53 4.89
CA LEU A 80 -5.15 2.71 3.72
C LEU A 80 -5.07 1.22 4.08
N PHE A 81 -4.45 0.89 5.21
CA PHE A 81 -4.40 -0.49 5.69
C PHE A 81 -5.80 -1.05 5.96
N GLY A 82 -6.68 -0.27 6.60
CA GLY A 82 -8.06 -0.68 6.87
C GLY A 82 -8.89 -0.91 5.59
N VAL A 83 -8.77 -0.02 4.60
CA VAL A 83 -9.44 -0.16 3.30
C VAL A 83 -8.98 -1.40 2.56
N LEU A 84 -7.68 -1.69 2.57
CA LEU A 84 -7.13 -2.91 1.95
C LEU A 84 -7.66 -4.17 2.65
N MET A 85 -7.68 -4.20 3.98
CA MET A 85 -8.22 -5.34 4.73
C MET A 85 -9.71 -5.57 4.47
N LEU A 86 -10.48 -4.50 4.28
CA LEU A 86 -11.90 -4.60 3.90
C LEU A 86 -12.11 -5.10 2.47
N GLY A 87 -11.21 -4.75 1.54
CA GLY A 87 -11.24 -5.24 0.15
C GLY A 87 -10.75 -6.69 -0.01
N PHE A 88 -10.14 -7.28 1.03
CA PHE A 88 -9.68 -8.66 1.07
C PHE A 88 -10.74 -9.67 1.56
N VAL A 89 -11.88 -9.19 2.09
CA VAL A 89 -13.01 -10.00 2.62
C VAL A 89 -14.02 -10.33 1.53
#